data_AF-A0A953M8V0-F1
#
_entry.id   AF-A0A953M8V0-F1
#
_cell.length_a   1.000
_cell.length_b   1.000
_cell.length_c   1.000
_cell.angle_alpha   90.00
_cell.angle_beta   90.00
_cell.angle_gamma   90.00
#
_symmetry.space_group_name_H-M   'P 1'
#
loop_
_entity.id
_entity.type
_entity.pdbx_description
1 polymer ?
#
loop_
_entity_poly.entity_id
_entity_poly.type
_entity_poly.pdbx_seq_one_letter_code
_entity_poly.pdbx_strand_id
1 'polypeptide(L)' 'DKWGPELRIMGGVDKMVLGRSREDIRRLLESLAPYVERGGFIPFCDHRCPPNVNPDDYLYYLDLKEKLFGLKA' A
#
# COMPACT_ATOMS: atom_id res chain seq x y z
N ASP A 1 8.78 11.11 -8.54
CA ASP A 1 10.19 11.17 -8.99
C ASP A 1 10.72 12.59 -9.14
N LYS A 2 9.99 13.51 -9.80
CA LYS A 2 10.41 14.92 -9.96
C LYS A 2 10.88 15.62 -8.66
N TRP A 3 10.27 15.31 -7.51
CA TRP A 3 10.51 16.00 -6.24
C TRP A 3 11.17 15.14 -5.15
N GLY A 4 11.55 13.90 -5.48
CA GLY A 4 12.20 12.99 -4.52
C GLY A 4 11.45 12.83 -3.18
N PRO A 5 12.16 12.67 -2.06
CA PRO A 5 11.59 12.52 -0.72
C PRO A 5 11.16 13.86 -0.07
N GLU A 6 11.49 15.00 -0.67
CA GLU A 6 11.10 16.33 -0.16
C GLU A 6 9.60 16.53 -0.23
N LEU A 7 8.96 16.03 -1.30
CA LEU A 7 7.51 15.95 -1.38
C LEU A 7 7.02 14.79 -0.50
N ARG A 8 6.27 15.14 0.55
CA ARG A 8 5.67 14.17 1.47
C ARG A 8 4.27 13.80 1.01
N ILE A 9 4.03 12.50 0.78
CA ILE A 9 2.77 11.96 0.26
C ILE A 9 2.23 10.88 1.20
N MET A 10 0.92 10.89 1.36
CA MET A 10 0.12 9.96 2.15
C MET A 10 -1.04 9.47 1.27
N GLY A 11 -1.22 8.15 1.14
CA GLY A 11 -2.28 7.54 0.31
C GLY A 11 -1.72 6.88 -0.96
N GLY A 12 -2.47 6.90 -2.07
CA GLY A 12 -1.94 6.53 -3.40
C GLY A 12 -1.88 5.03 -3.69
N VAL A 13 -2.59 4.21 -2.91
CA VAL A 13 -2.79 2.79 -3.21
C VAL A 13 -3.97 2.65 -4.16
N ASP A 14 -3.80 1.93 -5.28
CA ASP A 14 -4.94 1.57 -6.14
C ASP A 14 -5.86 0.60 -5.40
N LYS A 15 -6.88 1.15 -4.74
CA LYS A 15 -7.85 0.38 -3.95
C LYS A 15 -8.68 -0.61 -4.76
N MET A 16 -8.74 -0.46 -6.09
CA MET A 16 -9.45 -1.42 -6.94
C MET A 16 -8.74 -2.77 -6.99
N VAL A 17 -7.42 -2.80 -6.73
CA VAL A 17 -6.64 -4.03 -6.64
C VAL A 17 -7.03 -4.87 -5.42
N LEU A 18 -7.51 -4.25 -4.35
CA LEU A 18 -7.90 -4.96 -3.12
C LEU A 18 -9.08 -5.91 -3.33
N GLY A 19 -9.90 -5.68 -4.35
CA GLY A 19 -11.02 -6.56 -4.71
C GLY A 19 -10.69 -7.60 -5.78
N ARG A 20 -9.41 -7.79 -6.13
CA ARG A 20 -8.95 -8.77 -7.14
C ARG A 20 -8.47 -10.05 -6.45
N SER A 21 -7.16 -10.31 -6.47
CA SER A 21 -6.54 -11.47 -5.83
C SER A 21 -5.45 -11.03 -4.84
N ARG A 22 -5.16 -11.86 -3.83
CA ARG A 22 -4.03 -11.65 -2.89
C ARG A 22 -2.68 -11.49 -3.60
N GLU A 23 -2.55 -12.14 -4.73
CA GLU A 23 -1.37 -12.07 -5.58
C GLU A 23 -1.25 -10.71 -6.29
N ASP A 24 -2.38 -10.10 -6.71
CA ASP A 24 -2.39 -8.72 -7.19
C ASP A 24 -2.06 -7.71 -6.09
N ILE A 25 -2.62 -7.92 -4.88
CA ILE A 25 -2.31 -7.09 -3.70
C ILE A 25 -0.82 -7.14 -3.38
N ARG A 26 -0.21 -8.33 -3.42
CA ARG A 26 1.23 -8.53 -3.20
C ARG A 26 2.06 -7.77 -4.22
N ARG A 27 1.77 -7.94 -5.52
CA ARG A 27 2.48 -7.22 -6.59
C ARG A 27 2.36 -5.70 -6.47
N LEU A 28 1.17 -5.22 -6.11
CA LEU A 28 0.96 -3.79 -5.85
C LEU A 28 1.89 -3.31 -4.73
N LEU A 29 1.86 -3.95 -3.56
CA LEU A 29 2.69 -3.53 -2.44
C LEU A 29 4.19 -3.62 -2.75
N GLU A 30 4.65 -4.69 -3.41
CA GLU A 30 6.06 -4.82 -3.81
C GLU A 30 6.50 -3.70 -4.76
N SER A 31 5.64 -3.29 -5.69
CA SER A 31 5.93 -2.15 -6.58
C SER A 31 6.07 -0.81 -5.85
N LEU A 32 5.48 -0.69 -4.66
CA LEU A 32 5.57 0.51 -3.83
C LEU A 32 6.84 0.54 -2.96
N ALA A 33 7.51 -0.60 -2.75
CA ALA A 33 8.65 -0.70 -1.85
C ALA A 33 9.78 0.30 -2.14
N PRO A 34 10.24 0.52 -3.39
CA PRO A 34 11.29 1.51 -3.67
C PRO A 34 10.90 2.93 -3.27
N TYR A 35 9.61 3.26 -3.34
CA TYR A 35 9.10 4.59 -2.98
C TYR A 35 9.00 4.78 -1.46
N VAL A 36 8.66 3.72 -0.73
CA VAL A 36 8.65 3.71 0.73
C VAL A 36 10.08 3.80 1.27
N GLU A 37 11.00 2.98 0.74
CA GLU A 37 12.42 2.97 1.12
C GLU A 37 13.12 4.30 0.86
N ARG A 38 12.78 4.97 -0.26
CA ARG A 38 13.27 6.33 -0.55
C ARG A 38 12.87 7.35 0.52
N GLY A 39 11.80 7.10 1.26
CA GLY A 39 11.23 8.01 2.25
C GLY A 39 10.33 9.08 1.63
N GLY A 40 9.53 9.71 2.49
CA GLY A 40 8.55 10.73 2.09
C GLY A 40 7.23 10.19 1.54
N PHE A 41 7.02 8.87 1.55
CA PHE A 41 5.78 8.26 1.09
C PHE A 41 5.23 7.25 2.10
N ILE A 42 3.97 7.43 2.52
CA ILE A 42 3.25 6.49 3.38
C ILE A 42 2.03 5.96 2.60
N PRO A 43 2.13 4.76 1.97
CA PRO A 43 1.04 4.20 1.19
C PRO A 43 -0.08 3.68 2.09
N PHE A 44 -1.32 4.01 1.76
CA PHE A 44 -2.51 3.36 2.31
C PHE A 44 -3.69 3.48 1.36
N CYS A 45 -4.72 2.63 1.55
CA CYS A 45 -6.01 2.75 0.88
C CYS A 45 -6.70 4.06 1.30
N ASP A 46 -6.61 5.08 0.45
CA ASP A 46 -7.22 6.38 0.72
C ASP A 46 -8.75 6.36 0.57
N HIS A 47 -9.39 7.32 1.26
CA HIS A 47 -10.83 7.52 1.34
C HIS A 47 -11.58 6.35 1.99
N ARG A 48 -12.14 5.44 1.17
CA ARG A 48 -12.98 4.32 1.61
C ARG A 48 -12.58 3.08 0.84
N CYS A 49 -12.49 1.96 1.56
CA CYS A 49 -12.36 0.64 0.97
C CYS A 49 -13.59 0.35 0.09
N PRO A 50 -13.44 -0.14 -1.15
CA PRO A 50 -14.57 -0.52 -1.98
C PRO A 50 -15.43 -1.61 -1.32
N PRO A 51 -16.77 -1.57 -1.46
CA PRO A 51 -17.67 -2.50 -0.78
C PRO A 51 -17.56 -3.95 -1.27
N ASN A 52 -16.93 -4.17 -2.43
CA ASN A 52 -16.71 -5.48 -3.02
C ASN A 52 -15.41 -6.16 -2.53
N VAL A 53 -14.64 -5.52 -1.64
CA VAL A 53 -13.42 -6.13 -1.06
C VAL A 53 -13.83 -7.11 0.02
N ASN A 54 -13.34 -8.35 -0.09
CA ASN A 54 -13.49 -9.32 0.99
C ASN A 54 -12.72 -8.84 2.23
N PRO A 55 -13.33 -8.78 3.43
CA PRO A 55 -12.63 -8.40 4.66
C PRO A 55 -11.31 -9.15 4.90
N ASP A 56 -11.24 -10.45 4.56
CA ASP A 56 -10.03 -11.25 4.72
C ASP A 56 -8.87 -10.79 3.81
N ASP A 57 -9.19 -10.28 2.62
CA ASP A 57 -8.19 -9.74 1.70
C ASP A 57 -7.74 -8.35 2.13
N TYR A 58 -8.62 -7.58 2.78
CA TYR A 58 -8.25 -6.31 3.40
C TYR A 58 -7.29 -6.51 4.59
N LEU A 59 -7.56 -7.51 5.44
CA LEU A 59 -6.66 -7.89 6.53
C LEU A 59 -5.31 -8.39 6.00
N TYR A 60 -5.32 -9.24 4.98
CA TYR A 60 -4.11 -9.68 4.29
C TYR A 60 -3.29 -8.49 3.76
N TYR A 61 -3.95 -7.49 3.17
CA TYR A 61 -3.29 -6.25 2.72
C TYR A 61 -2.61 -5.51 3.88
N LEU A 62 -3.27 -5.38 5.04
CA LEU A 62 -2.70 -4.72 6.21
C LEU A 62 -1.50 -5.49 6.77
N ASP A 63 -1.62 -6.80 6.94
CA ASP A 63 -0.54 -7.67 7.43
C ASP A 63 0.67 -7.63 6.51
N LEU A 64 0.45 -7.71 5.19
CA LEU A 64 1.52 -7.66 4.22
C LEU A 64 2.18 -6.27 4.19
N LYS A 65 1.38 -5.19 4.24
CA LYS A 65 1.89 -3.82 4.33
C LYS A 65 2.76 -3.62 5.58
N GLU A 66 2.35 -4.15 6.72
CA GLU A 66 3.15 -4.12 7.95
C GLU A 66 4.45 -4.92 7.81
N LYS A 67 4.40 -6.12 7.24
CA LYS A 67 5.61 -6.93 6.99
C LYS A 67 6.61 -6.24 6.07
N LEU A 68 6.14 -5.54 5.05
CA LEU A 68 6.99 -4.87 4.06
C LEU A 68 7.50 -3.51 4.55
N PHE A 69 6.66 -2.73 5.23
CA PHE A 69 6.93 -1.31 5.49
C PHE A 69 6.89 -0.91 6.97
N GLY A 70 6.58 -1.84 7.87
CA GLY A 70 6.48 -1.60 9.30
C GLY A 70 7.80 -1.11 9.88
N LEU A 71 7.71 -0.27 10.92
CA LEU A 71 8.88 0.12 11.69
C LEU A 71 9.37 -1.11 12.46
N LYS A 72 10.61 -1.53 12.21
CA LYS A 72 11.31 -2.37 13.20
C LYS A 72 11.66 -1.45 14.37
N ALA A 73 11.14 -1.78 15.55
CA ALA A 73 11.58 -1.18 16.81
C ALA A 73 13.07 -1.44 17.04
#